data_AF-A0A7L0IEG2-F1
#
_entry.id   AF-A0A7L0IEG2-F1
#
_cell.length_a   1.000
_cell.length_b   1.000
_cell.length_c   1.000
_cell.angle_alpha   90.00
_cell.angle_beta   90.00
_cell.angle_gamma   90.00
#
_symmetry.space_group_name_H-M   'P 1'
#
loop_
_entity.id
_entity.type
_entity.pdbx_description
1 polymer ?
#
loop_
_entity_poly.entity_id
_entity_poly.type
_entity_poly.pdbx_seq_one_letter_code
_entity_poly.pdbx_strand_id
1 'polypeptide(L)'
;QIIKQVPVRFDPKTLHIPAHSAEKLSSMKDVDWNNFLKRVCSLLDSTEKSTGAARSKLNLLYYLCTVAVHKEIASRLMSSQLFPMLIQQLRAAASWDIRARVARVIGLLALHTSELGENVPISEAVILLTELIRENFRNSKLKECLLPALGELLYLISREEEKGEHPRECWAVPSAAYTVLMRCLREG
;
A
#
# COMPACT_ATOMS: atom_id res chain seq x y z
N GLN A 1 -1.82 -23.64 -3.89
CA GLN A 1 -0.36 -23.55 -4.02
C GLN A 1 0.03 -22.10 -3.75
N ILE A 2 0.81 -21.80 -2.71
CA ILE A 2 1.26 -20.41 -2.46
C ILE A 2 2.29 -20.08 -3.56
N ILE A 3 1.86 -19.34 -4.58
CA ILE A 3 2.74 -18.88 -5.65
C ILE A 3 3.75 -17.93 -5.01
N LYS A 4 5.02 -18.34 -4.94
CA LYS A 4 6.11 -17.44 -4.56
C LYS A 4 6.16 -16.33 -5.61
N GLN A 5 5.78 -15.12 -5.23
CA GLN A 5 5.92 -13.96 -6.12
C GLN A 5 7.40 -13.83 -6.50
N VAL A 6 7.68 -13.81 -7.81
CA VAL A 6 9.00 -13.48 -8.33
C VAL A 6 9.40 -12.13 -7.73
N PRO A 7 10.62 -11.98 -7.15
CA PRO A 7 11.05 -10.70 -6.60
C PRO A 7 11.05 -9.69 -7.73
N VAL A 8 10.08 -8.78 -7.73
CA VAL A 8 10.02 -7.79 -8.79
C VAL A 8 11.05 -6.72 -8.48
N ARG A 9 12.09 -6.68 -9.29
CA ARG A 9 13.23 -5.77 -9.13
C ARG A 9 12.89 -4.44 -9.80
N PHE A 10 13.12 -3.34 -9.11
CA PHE A 10 13.15 -2.02 -9.72
C PHE A 10 14.49 -1.84 -10.45
N ASP A 11 14.52 -0.95 -11.44
CA ASP A 11 15.74 -0.52 -12.11
C ASP A 11 16.18 0.85 -11.55
N PRO A 12 17.32 0.92 -10.84
CA PRO A 12 17.82 2.17 -10.29
C PRO A 12 18.11 3.24 -11.35
N LYS A 13 18.43 2.85 -12.59
CA LYS A 13 18.80 3.79 -13.66
C LYS A 13 17.61 4.58 -14.19
N THR A 14 16.42 3.99 -14.12
CA THR A 14 15.15 4.59 -14.57
C THR A 14 14.32 5.11 -13.40
N LEU A 15 14.88 5.10 -12.19
CA LEU A 15 14.25 5.69 -11.02
C LEU A 15 14.58 7.19 -10.98
N HIS A 16 13.55 8.04 -11.10
CA HIS A 16 13.69 9.50 -11.10
C HIS A 16 13.94 10.09 -9.70
N ILE A 17 14.33 9.25 -8.74
CA ILE A 17 14.78 9.59 -7.39
C ILE A 17 15.98 8.72 -7.03
N PRO A 18 16.83 9.15 -6.07
CA PRO A 18 17.88 8.27 -5.58
C PRO A 18 17.30 7.00 -4.97
N ALA A 19 17.82 5.85 -5.40
CA ALA A 19 17.48 4.53 -4.85
C ALA A 19 18.15 4.32 -3.49
N HIS A 20 17.67 5.02 -2.46
CA HIS A 20 18.21 4.89 -1.11
C HIS A 20 17.96 3.50 -0.53
N SER A 21 18.96 2.95 0.17
CA SER A 21 18.78 1.72 0.94
C SER A 21 17.89 1.98 2.15
N ALA A 22 17.43 0.90 2.79
CA ALA A 22 16.64 1.01 4.00
C ALA A 22 17.41 1.72 5.13
N GLU A 23 18.68 1.36 5.33
CA GLU A 23 19.56 1.96 6.32
C GLU A 23 19.72 3.46 6.07
N LYS A 24 19.88 3.84 4.79
CA LYS A 24 20.01 5.25 4.42
C LYS A 24 18.72 6.02 4.75
N LEU A 25 17.56 5.49 4.37
CA LEU A 25 16.26 6.11 4.66
C LEU A 25 16.01 6.23 6.17
N SER A 26 16.31 5.19 6.95
CA SER A 26 16.19 5.22 8.42
C SER A 26 17.11 6.26 9.05
N SER A 27 18.31 6.49 8.51
CA SER A 27 19.24 7.51 9.01
C SER A 27 18.90 8.96 8.60
N MET A 28 17.90 9.18 7.74
CA MET A 28 17.53 10.52 7.28
C MET A 28 16.89 11.34 8.40
N LYS A 29 17.40 12.57 8.57
CA LYS A 29 16.74 13.61 9.36
C LYS A 29 15.41 13.99 8.72
N ASP A 30 14.51 14.58 9.51
CA ASP A 30 13.15 14.89 9.06
C ASP A 30 13.09 15.78 7.82
N VAL A 31 14.01 16.74 7.69
CA VAL A 31 14.09 17.61 6.51
C VAL A 31 14.36 16.79 5.24
N ASP A 32 15.34 15.89 5.28
CA ASP A 32 15.72 15.06 4.13
C ASP A 32 14.63 14.02 3.81
N TRP A 33 14.05 13.42 4.86
CA TRP A 33 12.91 12.51 4.74
C TRP A 33 11.71 13.17 4.09
N ASN A 34 11.35 14.37 4.54
CA ASN A 34 10.22 15.13 3.99
C ASN A 34 10.47 15.53 2.53
N ASN A 35 11.71 15.89 2.18
CA ASN A 35 12.08 16.18 0.80
C ASN A 35 12.01 14.93 -0.08
N PHE A 36 12.47 13.78 0.42
CA PHE A 36 12.33 12.50 -0.25
C PHE A 36 10.86 12.15 -0.48
N LEU A 37 10.01 12.23 0.55
CA LEU A 37 8.57 11.95 0.45
C LEU A 37 7.86 12.87 -0.54
N LYS A 38 8.16 14.18 -0.53
CA LYS A 38 7.59 15.14 -1.49
C LYS A 38 7.90 14.73 -2.94
N ARG A 39 9.13 14.28 -3.22
CA ARG A 39 9.52 13.79 -4.55
C ARG A 39 8.80 12.49 -4.91
N VAL A 40 8.70 11.54 -3.99
CA VAL A 40 7.94 10.30 -4.19
C VAL A 40 6.49 10.59 -4.54
N CYS A 41 5.81 11.44 -3.75
CA CYS A 41 4.41 11.80 -3.99
C CYS A 41 4.23 12.54 -5.32
N SER A 42 5.13 13.46 -5.68
CA SER A 42 5.08 14.16 -6.96
C SER A 42 5.18 13.20 -8.17
N LEU A 43 6.05 12.19 -8.09
CA LEU A 43 6.16 11.18 -9.15
C LEU A 43 4.94 10.26 -9.22
N LEU A 44 4.31 9.96 -8.08
CA LEU A 44 3.06 9.19 -8.07
C LEU A 44 1.89 9.99 -8.61
N ASP A 45 1.81 11.29 -8.32
CA ASP A 45 0.72 12.16 -8.75
C ASP A 45 0.80 12.58 -10.23
N SER A 46 1.94 12.34 -10.88
CA SER A 46 2.11 12.58 -12.32
C SER A 46 0.92 12.03 -13.14
N THR A 47 0.22 12.95 -13.80
CA THR A 47 -0.92 12.68 -14.68
C THR A 47 -0.50 12.38 -16.12
N GLU A 48 0.82 12.33 -16.38
CA GLU A 48 1.34 12.05 -17.70
C GLU A 48 0.91 10.66 -18.16
N LYS A 49 0.19 10.60 -19.30
CA LYS A 49 -0.42 9.37 -19.83
C LYS A 49 0.50 8.60 -20.78
N SER A 50 1.79 8.95 -20.84
CA SER A 50 2.74 8.27 -21.72
C SER A 50 3.09 6.88 -21.17
N THR A 51 3.41 5.95 -22.08
CA THR A 51 3.89 4.61 -21.70
C THR A 51 5.17 4.70 -20.84
N GLY A 52 6.01 5.71 -21.08
CA GLY A 52 7.21 5.98 -20.28
C GLY A 52 6.89 6.41 -18.84
N ALA A 53 5.89 7.27 -18.67
CA ALA A 53 5.43 7.70 -17.35
C ALA A 53 4.81 6.53 -16.56
N ALA A 54 3.99 5.69 -17.19
CA ALA A 54 3.42 4.50 -16.56
C ALA A 54 4.51 3.52 -16.08
N ARG A 55 5.53 3.27 -16.91
CA ARG A 55 6.69 2.44 -16.54
C ARG A 55 7.48 3.04 -15.39
N SER A 56 7.72 4.35 -15.41
CA SER A 56 8.44 5.06 -14.34
C SER A 56 7.68 4.98 -13.01
N LYS A 57 6.36 5.15 -13.04
CA LYS A 57 5.48 5.00 -11.87
C LYS A 57 5.50 3.57 -11.32
N LEU A 58 5.42 2.56 -12.19
CA LEU A 58 5.58 1.16 -11.79
C LEU A 58 6.96 0.90 -11.16
N ASN A 59 8.03 1.44 -11.75
CA ASN A 59 9.38 1.31 -11.23
C ASN A 59 9.53 1.92 -9.82
N LEU A 60 8.91 3.09 -9.59
CA LEU A 60 8.83 3.70 -8.27
C LEU A 60 8.09 2.83 -7.27
N LEU A 61 6.95 2.24 -7.66
CA LEU A 61 6.18 1.36 -6.78
C LEU A 61 6.95 0.06 -6.45
N TYR A 62 7.78 -0.44 -7.37
CA TYR A 62 8.69 -1.54 -7.09
C TYR A 62 9.75 -1.17 -6.06
N TYR A 63 10.37 0.00 -6.21
CA TYR A 63 11.29 0.51 -5.21
C TYR A 63 10.61 0.66 -3.83
N LEU A 64 9.39 1.20 -3.77
CA LEU A 64 8.63 1.27 -2.52
C LEU A 64 8.37 -0.11 -1.91
N CYS A 65 8.05 -1.13 -2.72
CA CYS A 65 7.94 -2.51 -2.23
C CYS A 65 9.24 -3.01 -1.60
N THR A 66 10.42 -2.62 -2.12
CA THR A 66 11.71 -3.06 -1.56
C THR A 66 12.04 -2.44 -0.22
N VAL A 67 11.63 -1.20 0.04
CA VAL A 67 11.92 -0.51 1.31
C VAL A 67 10.82 -0.69 2.36
N ALA A 68 9.57 -0.94 1.93
CA ALA A 68 8.41 -1.15 2.80
C ALA A 68 8.47 -2.46 3.62
N VAL A 69 9.41 -3.36 3.34
CA VAL A 69 9.62 -4.57 4.17
C VAL A 69 10.33 -4.29 5.49
N HIS A 70 10.90 -3.09 5.65
CA HIS A 70 11.60 -2.68 6.85
C HIS A 70 10.64 -1.94 7.78
N LYS A 71 10.47 -2.46 9.00
CA LYS A 71 9.52 -1.99 10.02
C LYS A 71 9.52 -0.47 10.22
N GLU A 72 10.70 0.12 10.41
CA GLU A 72 10.85 1.56 10.66
C GLU A 72 10.37 2.39 9.47
N ILE A 73 10.75 1.98 8.27
CA ILE A 73 10.39 2.68 7.03
C ILE A 73 8.91 2.51 6.75
N ALA A 74 8.37 1.31 6.91
CA ALA A 74 6.94 1.03 6.76
C ALA A 74 6.11 1.93 7.67
N SER A 75 6.47 2.02 8.96
CA SER A 75 5.77 2.84 9.95
C SER A 75 5.81 4.33 9.60
N ARG A 76 6.99 4.85 9.19
CA ARG A 76 7.14 6.24 8.76
C ARG A 76 6.36 6.54 7.47
N LEU A 77 6.35 5.62 6.50
CA LEU A 77 5.61 5.78 5.25
C LEU A 77 4.09 5.73 5.47
N MET A 78 3.61 4.77 6.27
CA MET A 78 2.21 4.60 6.65
C MET A 78 1.64 5.85 7.32
N SER A 79 2.45 6.48 8.19
CA SER A 79 2.07 7.69 8.93
C SER A 79 2.30 9.00 8.15
N SER A 80 2.68 8.92 6.87
CA SER A 80 3.01 10.08 6.05
C SER A 80 1.97 10.37 4.96
N GLN A 81 2.15 11.50 4.27
CA GLN A 81 1.34 11.87 3.09
C GLN A 81 1.42 10.87 1.92
N LEU A 82 2.34 9.90 1.96
CA LEU A 82 2.39 8.83 0.98
C LEU A 82 1.16 7.92 1.06
N PHE A 83 0.66 7.61 2.26
CA PHE A 83 -0.45 6.66 2.40
C PHE A 83 -1.77 7.18 1.77
N PRO A 84 -2.22 8.42 2.03
CA PRO A 84 -3.32 9.03 1.28
C PRO A 84 -3.08 9.06 -0.24
N MET A 85 -1.84 9.36 -0.67
CA MET A 85 -1.48 9.36 -2.10
C MET A 85 -1.62 7.96 -2.72
N LEU A 86 -1.25 6.89 -2.00
CA LEU A 86 -1.45 5.52 -2.45
C LEU A 86 -2.94 5.19 -2.58
N ILE A 87 -3.79 5.60 -1.63
CA ILE A 87 -5.25 5.43 -1.72
C ILE A 87 -5.78 6.15 -2.97
N GLN A 88 -5.34 7.39 -3.21
CA GLN A 88 -5.70 8.15 -4.41
C GLN A 88 -5.29 7.42 -5.69
N GLN A 89 -4.07 6.89 -5.76
CA GLN A 89 -3.61 6.12 -6.93
C GLN A 89 -4.39 4.81 -7.12
N LEU A 90 -4.77 4.14 -6.03
CA LEU A 90 -5.60 2.93 -6.09
C LEU A 90 -6.98 3.22 -6.71
N ARG A 91 -7.55 4.39 -6.38
CA ARG A 91 -8.83 4.88 -6.92
C ARG A 91 -8.71 5.33 -8.38
N ALA A 92 -7.73 6.18 -8.68
CA ALA A 92 -7.68 6.95 -9.92
C ALA A 92 -6.91 6.27 -11.07
N ALA A 93 -5.96 5.37 -10.78
CA ALA A 93 -5.11 4.81 -11.84
C ALA A 93 -5.92 3.96 -12.83
N ALA A 94 -5.81 4.23 -14.14
CA ALA A 94 -6.49 3.42 -15.16
C ALA A 94 -5.82 2.06 -15.39
N SER A 95 -4.53 1.92 -15.05
CA SER A 95 -3.78 0.67 -15.21
C SER A 95 -3.98 -0.24 -14.01
N TRP A 96 -4.46 -1.46 -14.28
CA TRP A 96 -4.56 -2.51 -13.26
C TRP A 96 -3.21 -2.96 -12.72
N ASP A 97 -2.14 -2.90 -13.51
CA ASP A 97 -0.79 -3.21 -13.02
C ASP A 97 -0.34 -2.19 -11.97
N ILE A 98 -0.65 -0.90 -12.19
CA ILE A 98 -0.40 0.16 -11.21
C ILE A 98 -1.26 -0.06 -9.97
N ARG A 99 -2.59 -0.27 -10.12
CA ARG A 99 -3.48 -0.53 -8.98
C ARG A 99 -3.04 -1.74 -8.15
N ALA A 100 -2.72 -2.85 -8.80
CA ALA A 100 -2.24 -4.06 -8.13
C ALA A 100 -0.92 -3.80 -7.39
N ARG A 101 0.00 -3.01 -7.97
CA ARG A 101 1.25 -2.67 -7.31
C ARG A 101 1.07 -1.70 -6.15
N VAL A 102 0.19 -0.71 -6.28
CA VAL A 102 -0.22 0.18 -5.18
C VAL A 102 -0.81 -0.62 -4.02
N ALA A 103 -1.74 -1.53 -4.31
CA ALA A 103 -2.31 -2.43 -3.29
C ALA A 103 -1.21 -3.27 -2.61
N ARG A 104 -0.23 -3.77 -3.38
CA ARG A 104 0.93 -4.48 -2.80
C ARG A 104 1.75 -3.59 -1.86
N VAL A 105 2.02 -2.33 -2.22
CA VAL A 105 2.72 -1.39 -1.32
C VAL A 105 1.90 -1.17 -0.05
N ILE A 106 0.59 -0.91 -0.17
CA ILE A 106 -0.32 -0.74 0.98
C ILE A 106 -0.28 -1.97 1.90
N GLY A 107 -0.36 -3.18 1.36
CA GLY A 107 -0.28 -4.42 2.14
C GLY A 107 1.06 -4.59 2.84
N LEU A 108 2.18 -4.25 2.20
CA LEU A 108 3.51 -4.29 2.82
C LEU A 108 3.64 -3.27 3.95
N LEU A 109 3.13 -2.04 3.75
CA LEU A 109 3.08 -1.04 4.81
C LEU A 109 2.28 -1.56 6.00
N ALA A 110 1.09 -2.12 5.77
CA ALA A 110 0.24 -2.66 6.82
C ALA A 110 0.93 -3.81 7.59
N LEU A 111 1.54 -4.76 6.86
CA LEU A 111 2.23 -5.92 7.43
C LEU A 111 3.39 -5.53 8.36
N HIS A 112 4.18 -4.53 7.95
CA HIS A 112 5.44 -4.18 8.65
C HIS A 112 5.33 -2.98 9.59
N THR A 113 4.24 -2.21 9.54
CA THR A 113 4.02 -1.08 10.46
C THR A 113 3.92 -1.58 11.90
N SER A 114 4.60 -0.91 12.84
CA SER A 114 4.57 -1.27 14.28
C SER A 114 3.31 -0.84 14.99
N GLU A 115 2.89 0.38 14.70
CA GLU A 115 1.87 1.14 15.40
C GLU A 115 1.10 1.95 14.36
N LEU A 116 -0.22 1.94 14.49
CA LEU A 116 -1.10 2.70 13.60
C LEU A 116 -1.45 4.02 14.28
N GLY A 117 -1.13 5.14 13.63
CA GLY A 117 -1.59 6.44 14.07
C GLY A 117 -3.10 6.60 13.87
N GLU A 118 -3.77 7.27 14.79
CA GLU A 118 -5.24 7.48 14.73
C GLU A 118 -5.68 8.30 13.51
N ASN A 119 -4.81 9.16 12.99
CA ASN A 119 -5.07 10.01 11.82
C ASN A 119 -4.79 9.32 10.47
N VAL A 120 -4.30 8.07 10.49
CA VAL A 120 -4.04 7.33 9.25
C VAL A 120 -5.39 6.90 8.66
N PRO A 121 -5.71 7.23 7.38
CA PRO A 121 -7.00 6.93 6.77
C PRO A 121 -7.15 5.45 6.37
N ILE A 122 -6.95 4.54 7.33
CA ILE A 122 -6.95 3.10 7.10
C ILE A 122 -8.35 2.60 6.67
N SER A 123 -9.41 3.16 7.25
CA SER A 123 -10.79 2.83 6.90
C SER A 123 -11.10 3.14 5.44
N GLU A 124 -10.56 4.25 4.90
CA GLU A 124 -10.73 4.60 3.48
C GLU A 124 -10.06 3.56 2.58
N ALA A 125 -8.85 3.11 2.93
CA ALA A 125 -8.16 2.05 2.20
C ALA A 125 -8.94 0.73 2.23
N VAL A 126 -9.49 0.35 3.39
CA VAL A 126 -10.31 -0.86 3.58
C VAL A 126 -11.59 -0.80 2.73
N ILE A 127 -12.31 0.33 2.76
CA ILE A 127 -13.52 0.54 1.96
C ILE A 127 -13.19 0.40 0.48
N LEU A 128 -12.18 1.12 0.00
CA LEU A 128 -11.81 1.12 -1.42
C LEU A 128 -11.37 -0.27 -1.91
N LEU A 129 -10.54 -0.98 -1.14
CA LEU A 129 -10.14 -2.35 -1.49
C LEU A 129 -11.34 -3.30 -1.50
N THR A 130 -12.26 -3.17 -0.54
CA THR A 130 -13.48 -3.96 -0.47
C THR A 130 -14.36 -3.75 -1.71
N GLU A 131 -14.55 -2.50 -2.13
CA GLU A 131 -15.30 -2.13 -3.33
C GLU A 131 -14.64 -2.72 -4.59
N LEU A 132 -13.32 -2.51 -4.76
CA LEU A 132 -12.59 -3.02 -5.91
C LEU A 132 -12.64 -4.55 -6.00
N ILE A 133 -12.50 -5.27 -4.89
CA ILE A 133 -12.60 -6.74 -4.86
C ILE A 133 -14.03 -7.18 -5.22
N ARG A 134 -15.05 -6.50 -4.68
CA ARG A 134 -16.45 -6.81 -4.96
C ARG A 134 -16.80 -6.60 -6.44
N GLU A 135 -16.39 -5.48 -7.02
CA GLU A 135 -16.59 -5.16 -8.45
C GLU A 135 -15.89 -6.17 -9.37
N ASN A 136 -14.74 -6.68 -8.93
CA ASN A 136 -13.90 -7.60 -9.71
C ASN A 136 -13.94 -9.04 -9.19
N PHE A 137 -15.02 -9.42 -8.51
CA PHE A 137 -15.10 -10.67 -7.76
C PHE A 137 -14.91 -11.94 -8.63
N ARG A 138 -15.25 -11.88 -9.92
CA ARG A 138 -15.05 -12.99 -10.86
C ARG A 138 -13.62 -13.05 -11.44
N ASN A 139 -12.81 -12.02 -11.23
CA ASN A 139 -11.44 -11.96 -11.73
C ASN A 139 -10.46 -12.45 -10.66
N SER A 140 -10.14 -13.74 -10.69
CA SER A 140 -9.25 -14.37 -9.71
C SER A 140 -7.88 -13.71 -9.63
N LYS A 141 -7.30 -13.29 -10.76
CA LYS A 141 -6.00 -12.62 -10.79
C LYS A 141 -6.02 -11.27 -10.06
N LEU A 142 -7.09 -10.49 -10.22
CA LEU A 142 -7.23 -9.22 -9.48
C LEU A 142 -7.51 -9.48 -8.00
N LYS A 143 -8.34 -10.47 -7.67
CA LYS A 143 -8.56 -10.87 -6.28
C LYS A 143 -7.26 -11.27 -5.58
N GLU A 144 -6.44 -12.10 -6.21
CA GLU A 144 -5.14 -12.54 -5.68
C GLU A 144 -4.19 -11.35 -5.41
N CYS A 145 -4.32 -10.26 -6.17
CA CYS A 145 -3.52 -9.06 -5.96
C CYS A 145 -4.07 -8.15 -4.85
N LEU A 146 -5.38 -7.98 -4.75
CA LEU A 146 -6.02 -7.01 -3.85
C LEU A 146 -6.34 -7.58 -2.47
N LEU A 147 -6.76 -8.85 -2.41
CA LEU A 147 -7.20 -9.51 -1.18
C LEU A 147 -6.11 -9.57 -0.11
N PRO A 148 -4.82 -9.83 -0.44
CA PRO A 148 -3.77 -9.77 0.58
C PRO A 148 -3.68 -8.39 1.24
N ALA A 149 -3.76 -7.31 0.47
CA ALA A 149 -3.70 -5.96 1.02
C ALA A 149 -4.87 -5.67 1.99
N LEU A 150 -6.08 -6.11 1.63
CA LEU A 150 -7.24 -6.00 2.53
C LEU A 150 -7.03 -6.80 3.82
N GLY A 151 -6.55 -8.05 3.71
CA GLY A 151 -6.27 -8.90 4.86
C GLY A 151 -5.24 -8.29 5.82
N GLU A 152 -4.13 -7.76 5.29
CA GLU A 152 -3.09 -7.12 6.11
C GLU A 152 -3.59 -5.87 6.84
N LEU A 153 -4.45 -5.06 6.20
CA LEU A 153 -5.06 -3.89 6.85
C LEU A 153 -6.01 -4.31 7.97
N LEU A 154 -6.85 -5.32 7.76
CA LEU A 154 -7.76 -5.83 8.78
C LEU A 154 -6.99 -6.43 9.96
N TYR A 155 -5.91 -7.17 9.67
CA TYR A 155 -5.02 -7.69 10.70
C TYR A 155 -4.35 -6.57 11.49
N LEU A 156 -3.85 -5.52 10.82
CA LEU A 156 -3.26 -4.38 11.49
C LEU A 156 -4.26 -3.69 12.42
N ILE A 157 -5.49 -3.42 11.96
CA ILE A 157 -6.55 -2.83 12.80
C ILE A 157 -6.80 -3.70 14.02
N SER A 158 -7.03 -5.00 13.82
CA SER A 158 -7.31 -5.94 14.91
C SER A 158 -6.17 -5.98 15.94
N ARG A 159 -4.92 -6.03 15.45
CA ARG A 159 -3.72 -6.04 16.31
C ARG A 159 -3.56 -4.77 17.13
N GLU A 160 -3.94 -3.60 16.59
CA GLU A 160 -3.86 -2.33 17.32
C GLU A 160 -5.04 -2.13 18.28
N GLU A 161 -6.22 -2.66 17.96
CA GLU A 161 -7.36 -2.70 18.88
C GLU A 161 -7.07 -3.59 20.09
N GLU A 162 -6.42 -4.75 19.91
CA GLU A 162 -6.02 -5.65 21.02
C GLU A 162 -5.02 -5.01 22.00
N LYS A 163 -4.24 -4.02 21.56
CA LYS A 163 -3.29 -3.29 22.43
C LYS A 163 -3.98 -2.20 23.26
N GLY A 164 -5.16 -1.75 22.87
CA GLY A 164 -5.88 -0.68 23.55
C GLY A 164 -6.73 -1.19 24.71
N GLU A 165 -6.75 -0.48 25.84
CA GLU A 165 -7.69 -0.77 26.94
C GLU A 165 -9.14 -0.43 26.57
N HIS A 166 -9.34 0.40 25.53
CA HIS A 166 -10.65 0.86 25.07
C HIS A 166 -10.79 0.70 23.55
N PRO A 167 -11.99 0.37 23.02
CA PRO A 167 -12.24 0.34 21.59
C PRO A 167 -11.91 1.70 20.97
N ARG A 168 -10.94 1.74 20.06
CA ARG A 168 -10.63 2.97 19.33
C ARG A 168 -11.64 3.12 18.18
N GLU A 169 -12.59 4.04 18.31
CA GLU A 169 -13.60 4.30 17.26
C GLU A 169 -13.00 4.88 15.95
N CYS A 170 -11.69 5.17 15.91
CA CYS A 170 -11.03 5.83 14.79
C CYS A 170 -10.81 4.93 13.55
N TRP A 171 -10.91 3.60 13.67
CA TRP A 171 -10.63 2.66 12.57
C TRP A 171 -11.83 1.79 12.19
N ALA A 172 -12.96 2.43 11.87
CA ALA A 172 -14.18 1.73 11.46
C ALA A 172 -13.93 0.79 10.26
N VAL A 173 -14.30 -0.49 10.41
CA VAL A 173 -14.27 -1.50 9.35
C VAL A 173 -15.70 -1.77 8.87
N PRO A 174 -16.02 -1.60 7.58
CA PRO A 174 -17.37 -1.87 7.07
C PRO A 174 -17.69 -3.37 7.11
N SER A 175 -18.93 -3.75 7.46
CA SER A 175 -19.42 -5.14 7.43
C SER A 175 -19.25 -5.82 6.06
N ALA A 176 -19.27 -4.99 5.01
CA ALA A 176 -18.99 -5.36 3.64
C ALA A 176 -17.59 -5.99 3.45
N ALA A 177 -16.57 -5.54 4.20
CA ALA A 177 -15.20 -6.06 4.10
C ALA A 177 -15.15 -7.53 4.56
N TYR A 178 -15.71 -7.81 5.73
CA TYR A 178 -15.83 -9.18 6.26
C TYR A 178 -16.61 -10.10 5.31
N THR A 179 -17.72 -9.61 4.78
CA THR A 179 -18.55 -10.37 3.84
C THR A 179 -17.78 -10.74 2.57
N VAL A 180 -17.05 -9.78 1.98
CA VAL A 180 -16.23 -10.01 0.77
C VAL A 180 -15.10 -10.97 1.06
N LEU A 181 -14.36 -10.77 2.16
CA LEU A 181 -13.26 -11.65 2.57
C LEU A 181 -13.74 -13.10 2.73
N MET A 182 -14.81 -13.31 3.49
CA MET A 182 -15.36 -14.65 3.73
C MET A 182 -15.83 -15.34 2.44
N ARG A 183 -16.42 -14.58 1.50
CA ARG A 183 -16.79 -15.12 0.19
C ARG A 183 -15.57 -15.50 -0.65
N CYS A 184 -14.55 -14.65 -0.67
CA CYS A 184 -13.31 -14.95 -1.39
C CYS A 184 -12.59 -16.20 -0.85
N LEU A 185 -12.64 -16.45 0.47
CA LEU A 185 -12.05 -17.63 1.09
C LEU A 185 -12.83 -18.93 0.83
N ARG A 186 -14.15 -18.84 0.63
CA ARG A 186 -15.02 -20.01 0.35
C ARG A 186 -15.00 -20.42 -1.12
N GLU A 187 -14.88 -19.44 -2.02
CA GLU A 187 -14.96 -19.61 -3.47
C GLU A 187 -13.56 -19.58 -4.15
N GLY A 188 -12.49 -19.72 -3.36
CA GLY A 188 -11.09 -19.66 -3.79
C GLY A 188 -10.44 -21.02 -4.03
#